data_AF-A0A967CN64-F1
#
_entry.id   AF-A0A967CN64-F1
#
_cell.length_a   1.000
_cell.length_b   1.000
_cell.length_c   1.000
_cell.angle_alpha   90.00
_cell.angle_beta   90.00
_cell.angle_gamma   90.00
#
_symmetry.space_group_name_H-M   'P 1'
#
loop_
_entity.id
_entity.type
_entity.pdbx_description
1 polymer ?
#
loop_
_entity_poly.entity_id
_entity_poly.type
_entity_poly.pdbx_seq_one_letter_code
_entity_poly.pdbx_strand_id
1 'polypeptide(L)'
;LNSTNTTTISAAIGSGTNITSLTTDSGGTTVISADITSTGNQTYNDAVILRDNIILTGSTIYTLSTITGNNNSSDVSAQGTSGWIDSGSQSLSTTATYNDGTNGSETILAGLSTYAKYQTINSLSSDTYTVTFNWYRIDSWDGEDLEITVNNVKIVDKSFSSSQSDYSSAQTPAGTTAGYSVDITNRKSSGNSGDYIRYGNDRDSWVDQSFVVTITTPTITSLDLIVRTTLDQEVSDESFGLKDFALSRNNPEVSLSIVGNLDAEGAITGLTTLSVSGTSSLDNDVTSTSTQGYTGNVTLTNDVVLTTTNSQITFTGTVDSEATEANDLTISVGTSEVEFDGAVGGNAALGAISITGALDLDANITSAS
;
A
#
# COMPACT_ATOMS: atom_id res chain seq x y z
N LEU A 1 21.54 -15.47 -3.96
CA LEU A 1 21.57 -14.16 -3.29
C LEU A 1 21.64 -14.48 -1.82
N ASN A 2 22.78 -14.22 -1.17
CA ASN A 2 23.00 -14.76 0.17
C ASN A 2 23.27 -13.61 1.14
N SER A 3 22.47 -13.52 2.19
CA SER A 3 22.53 -12.44 3.18
C SER A 3 21.85 -12.86 4.48
N THR A 4 22.44 -12.53 5.62
CA THR A 4 21.77 -12.71 6.92
C THR A 4 20.79 -11.57 7.25
N ASN A 5 20.81 -10.50 6.46
CA ASN A 5 19.94 -9.32 6.56
C ASN A 5 18.99 -9.26 5.36
N THR A 6 18.18 -8.20 5.25
CA THR A 6 17.30 -7.98 4.12
C THR A 6 18.03 -7.88 2.77
N THR A 7 17.61 -8.66 1.78
CA THR A 7 18.00 -8.53 0.37
C THR A 7 16.85 -7.91 -0.41
N THR A 8 17.04 -6.75 -1.05
CA THR A 8 15.97 -6.09 -1.82
C THR A 8 16.19 -6.22 -3.32
N ILE A 9 15.19 -6.73 -4.05
CA ILE A 9 15.10 -6.79 -5.50
C ILE A 9 14.11 -5.73 -5.97
N SER A 10 14.62 -4.57 -6.38
CA SER A 10 13.81 -3.40 -6.78
C SER A 10 13.71 -3.19 -8.29
N ALA A 11 14.40 -4.00 -9.08
CA ALA A 11 14.37 -3.95 -10.53
C ALA A 11 14.19 -5.36 -11.08
N ALA A 12 13.51 -5.46 -12.23
CA ALA A 12 13.20 -6.75 -12.82
C ALA A 12 14.50 -7.54 -13.11
N ILE A 13 14.50 -8.81 -12.73
CA ILE A 13 15.61 -9.73 -13.01
C ILE A 13 15.22 -10.61 -14.18
N GLY A 14 16.08 -10.69 -15.20
CA GLY A 14 15.85 -11.55 -16.35
C GLY A 14 14.89 -10.99 -17.40
N SER A 15 14.52 -9.69 -17.38
CA SER A 15 13.58 -9.07 -18.34
C SER A 15 14.10 -8.89 -19.78
N GLY A 16 15.11 -9.65 -20.19
CA GLY A 16 15.62 -9.65 -21.57
C GLY A 16 16.36 -10.93 -21.89
N THR A 17 17.39 -11.24 -21.10
CA THR A 17 18.00 -12.56 -21.07
C THR A 17 17.65 -13.21 -19.75
N ASN A 18 16.82 -14.24 -19.80
CA ASN A 18 16.42 -15.00 -18.62
C ASN A 18 17.65 -15.54 -17.89
N ILE A 19 17.64 -15.48 -16.56
CA ILE A 19 18.65 -16.18 -15.75
C ILE A 19 18.36 -17.68 -15.77
N THR A 20 19.35 -18.52 -15.49
CA THR A 20 19.11 -19.97 -15.42
C THR A 20 18.32 -20.34 -14.17
N SER A 21 18.66 -19.76 -13.03
CA SER A 21 18.01 -20.02 -11.74
C SER A 21 18.26 -18.86 -10.78
N LEU A 22 17.46 -18.81 -9.73
CA LEU A 22 17.67 -17.95 -8.56
C LEU A 22 17.62 -18.82 -7.31
N THR A 23 18.53 -18.58 -6.36
CA THR A 23 18.52 -19.27 -5.07
C THR A 23 18.90 -18.27 -3.99
N THR A 24 18.12 -18.17 -2.92
CA THR A 24 18.48 -17.42 -1.70
C THR A 24 19.12 -18.36 -0.66
N ASP A 25 19.82 -17.85 0.34
CA ASP A 25 20.19 -18.65 1.52
C ASP A 25 19.02 -18.70 2.52
N SER A 26 19.12 -19.52 3.56
CA SER A 26 18.06 -19.67 4.57
C SER A 26 18.05 -18.58 5.64
N GLY A 27 19.03 -17.67 5.61
CA GLY A 27 19.13 -16.55 6.54
C GLY A 27 18.47 -15.28 5.98
N GLY A 28 17.97 -14.42 6.86
CA GLY A 28 17.50 -13.09 6.47
C GLY A 28 16.08 -13.07 5.90
N THR A 29 15.86 -12.13 4.98
CA THR A 29 14.56 -11.91 4.33
C THR A 29 14.79 -11.34 2.94
N THR A 30 14.10 -11.89 1.94
CA THR A 30 14.16 -11.38 0.57
C THR A 30 12.94 -10.52 0.28
N VAL A 31 13.15 -9.26 -0.08
CA VAL A 31 12.11 -8.30 -0.45
C VAL A 31 12.07 -8.17 -1.97
N ILE A 32 10.91 -8.42 -2.58
CA ILE A 32 10.71 -8.38 -4.02
C ILE A 32 9.70 -7.26 -4.37
N SER A 33 10.14 -6.33 -5.21
CA SER A 33 9.36 -5.20 -5.74
C SER A 33 9.28 -5.22 -7.28
N ALA A 34 9.80 -6.26 -7.93
CA ALA A 34 9.78 -6.36 -9.38
C ALA A 34 9.82 -7.83 -9.84
N ASP A 35 9.35 -8.07 -11.06
CA ASP A 35 9.28 -9.40 -11.66
C ASP A 35 10.64 -10.10 -11.76
N ILE A 36 10.63 -11.43 -11.67
CA ILE A 36 11.82 -12.27 -11.78
C ILE A 36 11.55 -13.38 -12.78
N THR A 37 12.37 -13.43 -13.84
CA THR A 37 12.25 -14.42 -14.92
C THR A 37 13.51 -15.29 -15.02
N SER A 38 13.33 -16.60 -14.85
CA SER A 38 14.34 -17.63 -15.04
C SER A 38 13.87 -18.71 -16.03
N THR A 39 14.79 -19.44 -16.66
CA THR A 39 14.46 -20.63 -17.47
C THR A 39 14.35 -21.90 -16.63
N GLY A 40 15.03 -21.93 -15.47
CA GLY A 40 15.01 -23.01 -14.50
C GLY A 40 14.37 -22.56 -13.19
N ASN A 41 14.70 -23.27 -12.10
CA ASN A 41 14.06 -23.10 -10.81
C ASN A 41 14.40 -21.76 -10.15
N GLN A 42 13.43 -21.23 -9.39
CA GLN A 42 13.69 -20.21 -8.38
C GLN A 42 13.47 -20.85 -7.01
N THR A 43 14.42 -20.68 -6.10
CA THR A 43 14.39 -21.28 -4.76
C THR A 43 14.58 -20.21 -3.71
N TYR A 44 13.53 -19.97 -2.93
CA TYR A 44 13.54 -19.02 -1.84
C TYR A 44 13.63 -19.80 -0.51
N ASN A 45 14.83 -19.83 0.07
CA ASN A 45 15.13 -20.55 1.30
C ASN A 45 14.83 -19.74 2.57
N ASP A 46 14.70 -18.41 2.44
CA ASP A 46 14.37 -17.46 3.49
C ASP A 46 12.94 -16.91 3.30
N ALA A 47 12.45 -16.18 4.31
CA ALA A 47 11.16 -15.52 4.21
C ALA A 47 11.16 -14.49 3.08
N VAL A 48 10.08 -14.47 2.29
CA VAL A 48 9.91 -13.54 1.17
C VAL A 48 8.82 -12.53 1.50
N ILE A 49 9.12 -11.27 1.25
CA ILE A 49 8.19 -10.15 1.32
C ILE A 49 7.95 -9.62 -0.09
N LEU A 50 6.70 -9.64 -0.55
CA LEU A 50 6.29 -8.98 -1.79
C LEU A 50 5.81 -7.56 -1.48
N ARG A 51 6.30 -6.57 -2.23
CA ARG A 51 5.92 -5.15 -2.07
C ARG A 51 5.13 -4.60 -3.24
N ASP A 52 5.13 -5.28 -4.37
CA ASP A 52 4.38 -4.90 -5.57
C ASP A 52 3.64 -6.12 -6.11
N ASN A 53 2.80 -5.92 -7.12
CA ASN A 53 2.25 -7.05 -7.86
C ASN A 53 3.40 -7.75 -8.60
N ILE A 54 3.68 -9.01 -8.24
CA ILE A 54 4.86 -9.73 -8.73
C ILE A 54 4.46 -10.86 -9.67
N ILE A 55 5.19 -10.97 -10.78
CA ILE A 55 5.24 -12.16 -11.63
C ILE A 55 6.58 -12.88 -11.40
N LEU A 56 6.50 -14.14 -10.94
CA LEU A 56 7.65 -15.04 -10.87
C LEU A 56 7.53 -16.06 -12.02
N THR A 57 8.48 -16.03 -12.95
CA THR A 57 8.52 -16.95 -14.10
C THR A 57 9.70 -17.92 -13.97
N GLY A 58 9.44 -19.22 -13.97
CA GLY A 58 10.48 -20.26 -13.85
C GLY A 58 9.92 -21.65 -14.14
N SER A 59 10.74 -22.70 -14.09
CA SER A 59 10.23 -24.07 -14.19
C SER A 59 9.42 -24.46 -12.94
N THR A 60 10.02 -24.27 -11.77
CA THR A 60 9.36 -24.41 -10.47
C THR A 60 9.82 -23.29 -9.55
N ILE A 61 8.87 -22.70 -8.82
CA ILE A 61 9.11 -21.73 -7.75
C ILE A 61 8.98 -22.46 -6.42
N TYR A 62 10.10 -22.66 -5.73
CA TYR A 62 10.16 -23.28 -4.41
C TYR A 62 10.15 -22.20 -3.33
N THR A 63 9.23 -22.30 -2.38
CA THR A 63 9.10 -21.37 -1.25
C THR A 63 9.25 -22.16 0.04
N LEU A 64 10.49 -22.29 0.55
CA LEU A 64 10.81 -23.07 1.75
C LEU A 64 10.56 -22.32 3.06
N SER A 65 10.04 -21.10 2.94
CA SER A 65 9.59 -20.26 4.04
C SER A 65 8.41 -19.42 3.59
N THR A 66 7.90 -18.58 4.48
CA THR A 66 6.71 -17.78 4.22
C THR A 66 6.89 -16.85 3.02
N ILE A 67 5.90 -16.78 2.14
CA ILE A 67 5.67 -15.60 1.30
C ILE A 67 4.59 -14.76 1.96
N THR A 68 4.91 -13.49 2.20
CA THR A 68 3.92 -12.53 2.70
C THR A 68 3.87 -11.33 1.76
N GLY A 69 2.68 -11.00 1.27
CA GLY A 69 2.42 -9.66 0.77
C GLY A 69 2.49 -8.68 1.94
N ASN A 70 3.54 -7.87 1.99
CA ASN A 70 3.76 -6.98 3.12
C ASN A 70 3.20 -5.59 2.84
N ASN A 71 2.05 -5.40 3.49
CA ASN A 71 1.39 -4.18 3.85
C ASN A 71 2.29 -3.31 4.78
N ASN A 72 2.54 -2.05 4.41
CA ASN A 72 3.04 -0.94 5.26
C ASN A 72 4.52 -0.53 5.32
N SER A 73 5.48 -1.15 4.61
CA SER A 73 6.86 -0.59 4.69
C SER A 73 7.01 0.82 4.07
N SER A 74 5.99 1.35 3.40
CA SER A 74 5.96 2.71 2.86
C SER A 74 5.06 3.67 3.66
N ASP A 75 4.42 3.20 4.72
CA ASP A 75 3.57 4.04 5.55
C ASP A 75 4.41 4.88 6.51
N VAL A 76 4.08 6.17 6.58
CA VAL A 76 4.65 7.13 7.51
C VAL A 76 3.49 7.57 8.41
N SER A 77 3.56 7.25 9.70
CA SER A 77 2.58 7.77 10.66
C SER A 77 2.73 9.28 10.83
N ALA A 78 1.77 9.94 11.46
CA ALA A 78 1.82 11.38 11.69
C ALA A 78 3.14 11.81 12.37
N GLN A 79 3.90 12.67 11.69
CA GLN A 79 5.27 13.04 12.09
C GLN A 79 5.37 14.28 12.98
N GLY A 80 4.25 14.83 13.49
CA GLY A 80 4.28 16.10 14.21
C GLY A 80 4.88 17.21 13.34
N THR A 81 5.90 17.90 13.83
CA THR A 81 6.57 18.99 13.10
C THR A 81 7.79 18.52 12.30
N SER A 82 8.09 17.22 12.26
CA SER A 82 9.32 16.68 11.68
C SER A 82 9.21 16.43 10.17
N GLY A 83 10.36 16.36 9.49
CA GLY A 83 10.49 15.96 8.08
C GLY A 83 10.30 17.08 7.05
N TRP A 84 9.94 18.29 7.50
CA TRP A 84 9.82 19.47 6.64
C TRP A 84 11.15 20.20 6.46
N ILE A 85 11.41 20.63 5.23
CA ILE A 85 12.62 21.33 4.80
C ILE A 85 12.29 22.58 3.97
N ASP A 86 13.20 23.54 3.98
CA ASP A 86 13.13 24.75 3.15
C ASP A 86 13.60 24.47 1.70
N SER A 87 13.59 25.52 0.86
CA SER A 87 14.05 25.43 -0.54
C SER A 87 15.55 25.14 -0.68
N GLY A 88 16.33 25.34 0.39
CA GLY A 88 17.75 25.01 0.50
C GLY A 88 18.01 23.61 1.08
N SER A 89 16.96 22.81 1.29
CA SER A 89 17.02 21.47 1.93
C SER A 89 17.44 21.48 3.41
N GLN A 90 17.32 22.62 4.09
CA GLN A 90 17.55 22.72 5.54
C GLN A 90 16.27 22.39 6.30
N SER A 91 16.40 21.67 7.42
CA SER A 91 15.25 21.33 8.27
C SER A 91 14.58 22.58 8.85
N LEU A 92 13.27 22.66 8.67
CA LEU A 92 12.42 23.67 9.31
C LEU A 92 12.15 23.23 10.75
N SER A 93 12.30 24.16 11.71
CA SER A 93 12.23 23.81 13.14
C SER A 93 11.60 24.88 14.04
N THR A 94 11.26 26.05 13.49
CA THR A 94 10.55 27.09 14.24
C THR A 94 9.14 26.60 14.57
N THR A 95 8.79 26.60 15.85
CA THR A 95 7.49 26.11 16.30
C THR A 95 6.77 27.15 17.14
N ALA A 96 5.45 27.04 17.17
CA ALA A 96 4.59 27.83 18.03
C ALA A 96 3.37 27.01 18.48
N THR A 97 2.69 27.49 19.51
CA THR A 97 1.51 26.81 20.06
C THR A 97 0.26 27.37 19.40
N TYR A 98 -0.42 26.54 18.63
CA TYR A 98 -1.73 26.84 18.07
C TYR A 98 -2.81 26.27 18.97
N ASN A 99 -3.82 27.08 19.32
CA ASN A 99 -4.93 26.61 20.15
C ASN A 99 -6.26 27.25 19.73
N ASP A 100 -7.07 26.49 18.99
CA ASP A 100 -8.42 26.90 18.58
C ASP A 100 -9.52 26.49 19.57
N GLY A 101 -9.14 25.93 20.72
CA GLY A 101 -10.03 25.40 21.76
C GLY A 101 -10.80 24.13 21.37
N THR A 102 -10.88 23.79 20.08
CA THR A 102 -11.64 22.65 19.54
C THR A 102 -10.74 21.43 19.39
N ASN A 103 -9.56 21.62 18.79
CA ASN A 103 -8.52 20.61 18.59
C ASN A 103 -7.51 20.60 19.76
N GLY A 104 -7.72 21.45 20.77
CA GLY A 104 -6.83 21.64 21.90
C GLY A 104 -5.58 22.43 21.53
N SER A 105 -4.60 22.40 22.44
CA SER A 105 -3.31 23.07 22.26
C SER A 105 -2.34 22.15 21.50
N GLU A 106 -1.84 22.61 20.36
CA GLU A 106 -0.92 21.86 19.50
C GLU A 106 0.38 22.63 19.27
N THR A 107 1.51 21.93 19.26
CA THR A 107 2.76 22.49 18.73
C THR A 107 2.81 22.26 17.23
N ILE A 108 2.92 23.35 16.46
CA ILE A 108 2.97 23.32 15.00
C ILE A 108 4.32 23.85 14.50
N LEU A 109 4.72 23.49 13.29
CA LEU A 109 5.74 24.23 12.57
C LEU A 109 5.12 25.56 12.14
N ALA A 110 5.79 26.68 12.42
CA ALA A 110 5.26 28.04 12.23
C ALA A 110 6.32 28.98 11.65
N GLY A 111 5.91 30.19 11.28
CA GLY A 111 6.80 31.20 10.71
C GLY A 111 7.26 30.88 9.29
N LEU A 112 6.44 30.16 8.54
CA LEU A 112 6.69 29.85 7.14
C LEU A 112 6.09 30.95 6.27
N SER A 113 6.86 31.50 5.33
CA SER A 113 6.35 32.51 4.39
C SER A 113 5.88 31.88 3.10
N THR A 114 6.79 31.38 2.25
CA THR A 114 6.47 31.05 0.84
C THR A 114 6.68 29.59 0.45
N TYR A 115 7.43 28.81 1.25
CA TYR A 115 7.87 27.48 0.84
C TYR A 115 8.06 26.54 2.03
N ALA A 116 7.49 25.34 1.93
CA ALA A 116 7.87 24.19 2.71
C ALA A 116 7.75 22.92 1.88
N LYS A 117 8.72 22.01 2.02
CA LYS A 117 8.72 20.72 1.35
C LYS A 117 8.84 19.62 2.37
N TYR A 118 8.09 18.54 2.23
CA TYR A 118 8.37 17.33 3.01
C TYR A 118 9.54 16.59 2.35
N GLN A 119 10.48 16.06 3.14
CA GLN A 119 11.61 15.30 2.63
C GLN A 119 11.16 14.27 1.58
N THR A 120 11.83 14.22 0.43
CA THR A 120 11.42 13.34 -0.66
C THR A 120 11.44 11.89 -0.20
N ILE A 121 10.32 11.20 -0.36
CA ILE A 121 10.23 9.76 -0.11
C ILE A 121 10.49 9.05 -1.43
N ASN A 122 11.56 8.28 -1.47
CA ASN A 122 11.95 7.49 -2.64
C ASN A 122 11.60 6.02 -2.43
N SER A 123 11.59 5.26 -3.53
CA SER A 123 11.41 3.80 -3.49
C SER A 123 10.08 3.38 -2.83
N LEU A 124 9.02 4.14 -3.10
CA LEU A 124 7.66 3.68 -2.84
C LEU A 124 7.36 2.52 -3.79
N SER A 125 6.54 1.57 -3.33
CA SER A 125 5.93 0.60 -4.23
C SER A 125 5.06 1.34 -5.25
N SER A 126 4.90 0.76 -6.43
CA SER A 126 4.10 1.34 -7.51
C SER A 126 2.61 1.24 -7.17
N ASP A 127 2.11 2.17 -6.37
CA ASP A 127 0.72 2.18 -5.90
C ASP A 127 0.16 3.60 -5.74
N THR A 128 -1.13 3.67 -5.48
CA THR A 128 -1.81 4.87 -4.97
C THR A 128 -1.56 5.01 -3.47
N TYR A 129 -1.42 6.26 -3.03
CA TYR A 129 -1.19 6.61 -1.64
C TYR A 129 -2.18 7.68 -1.19
N THR A 130 -2.43 7.72 0.11
CA THR A 130 -3.07 8.84 0.79
C THR A 130 -2.02 9.59 1.59
N VAL A 131 -1.86 10.87 1.29
CA VAL A 131 -1.04 11.82 2.05
C VAL A 131 -1.96 12.67 2.91
N THR A 132 -1.65 12.83 4.19
CA THR A 132 -2.35 13.79 5.05
C THR A 132 -1.38 14.71 5.75
N PHE A 133 -1.77 15.97 5.96
CA PHE A 133 -1.09 16.88 6.88
C PHE A 133 -2.04 17.99 7.32
N ASN A 134 -1.75 18.59 8.46
CA ASN A 134 -2.44 19.79 8.92
C ASN A 134 -1.75 21.01 8.34
N TRP A 135 -2.52 21.89 7.73
CA TRP A 135 -2.10 23.21 7.26
C TRP A 135 -2.78 24.30 8.07
N TYR A 136 -2.02 25.33 8.42
CA TYR A 136 -2.50 26.44 9.23
C TYR A 136 -2.28 27.72 8.45
N ARG A 137 -3.36 28.45 8.14
CA ARG A 137 -3.26 29.82 7.65
C ARG A 137 -3.15 30.71 8.89
N ILE A 138 -2.09 31.51 8.95
CA ILE A 138 -1.80 32.36 10.12
C ILE A 138 -1.74 33.80 9.65
N ASP A 139 -2.63 34.62 10.19
CA ASP A 139 -2.62 36.06 9.97
C ASP A 139 -2.61 36.54 8.48
N SER A 140 -3.11 35.79 7.50
CA SER A 140 -3.12 36.21 6.06
C SER A 140 -4.50 36.71 5.61
N TRP A 141 -4.70 37.77 4.83
CA TRP A 141 -6.07 38.35 4.63
C TRP A 141 -6.41 38.97 3.27
N ASP A 142 -5.47 39.08 2.32
CA ASP A 142 -5.67 39.88 1.11
C ASP A 142 -5.83 39.07 -0.19
N GLY A 143 -5.91 37.75 -0.09
CA GLY A 143 -6.35 36.85 -1.17
C GLY A 143 -5.24 35.96 -1.72
N GLU A 144 -4.27 35.64 -0.90
CA GLU A 144 -3.10 34.85 -1.22
C GLU A 144 -3.47 33.41 -1.56
N ASP A 145 -2.72 32.84 -2.50
CA ASP A 145 -2.96 31.49 -2.98
C ASP A 145 -2.16 30.48 -2.16
N LEU A 146 -2.76 29.35 -1.82
CA LEU A 146 -2.03 28.13 -1.45
C LEU A 146 -1.88 27.27 -2.71
N GLU A 147 -0.63 26.92 -2.98
CA GLU A 147 -0.23 26.01 -4.04
C GLU A 147 0.30 24.72 -3.40
N ILE A 148 -0.23 23.57 -3.83
CA ILE A 148 0.34 22.26 -3.48
C ILE A 148 0.79 21.59 -4.76
N THR A 149 2.06 21.19 -4.77
CA THR A 149 2.65 20.42 -5.85
C THR A 149 3.05 19.04 -5.32
N VAL A 150 2.69 17.99 -6.06
CA VAL A 150 3.18 16.63 -5.82
C VAL A 150 3.84 16.11 -7.08
N ASN A 151 5.10 15.66 -6.98
CA ASN A 151 5.88 15.14 -8.12
C ASN A 151 5.88 16.10 -9.33
N ASN A 152 6.08 17.40 -9.08
CA ASN A 152 6.01 18.49 -10.07
C ASN A 152 4.63 18.74 -10.70
N VAL A 153 3.57 18.07 -10.25
CA VAL A 153 2.19 18.36 -10.66
C VAL A 153 1.56 19.29 -9.64
N LYS A 154 1.16 20.49 -10.09
CA LYS A 154 0.37 21.41 -9.27
C LYS A 154 -1.06 20.88 -9.13
N ILE A 155 -1.43 20.45 -7.93
CA ILE A 155 -2.73 19.82 -7.62
C ILE A 155 -3.68 20.74 -6.85
N VAL A 156 -3.15 21.75 -6.18
CA VAL A 156 -3.92 22.85 -5.59
C VAL A 156 -3.32 24.17 -6.08
N ASP A 157 -4.19 25.08 -6.46
CA ASP A 157 -3.91 26.46 -6.85
C ASP A 157 -5.17 27.26 -6.53
N LYS A 158 -5.27 27.73 -5.29
CA LYS A 158 -6.50 28.30 -4.74
C LYS A 158 -6.18 29.48 -3.83
N SER A 159 -6.85 30.60 -4.10
CA SER A 159 -6.90 31.73 -3.19
C SER A 159 -7.64 31.32 -1.93
N PHE A 160 -7.08 31.66 -0.76
CA PHE A 160 -7.74 31.47 0.53
C PHE A 160 -8.12 32.83 1.11
N SER A 161 -9.40 33.03 1.39
CA SER A 161 -9.91 34.23 2.06
C SER A 161 -10.38 33.92 3.48
N SER A 162 -10.57 34.97 4.29
CA SER A 162 -10.82 34.91 5.74
C SER A 162 -12.08 34.14 6.21
N SER A 163 -12.88 33.59 5.30
CA SER A 163 -14.19 32.97 5.55
C SER A 163 -14.41 31.63 4.83
N GLN A 164 -13.35 30.94 4.39
CA GLN A 164 -13.50 29.73 3.58
C GLN A 164 -14.00 28.49 4.33
N SER A 165 -14.93 27.79 3.66
CA SER A 165 -15.39 26.43 3.94
C SER A 165 -14.42 25.38 3.39
N ASP A 166 -14.74 24.11 3.62
CA ASP A 166 -14.02 22.98 3.02
C ASP A 166 -13.88 23.12 1.50
N TYR A 167 -12.77 22.59 0.98
CA TYR A 167 -12.50 22.48 -0.44
C TYR A 167 -12.36 21.01 -0.84
N SER A 168 -13.08 20.60 -1.87
CA SER A 168 -12.93 19.27 -2.48
C SER A 168 -12.74 19.41 -3.98
N SER A 169 -11.62 18.89 -4.48
CA SER A 169 -11.34 18.84 -5.91
C SER A 169 -12.34 17.94 -6.67
N ALA A 170 -12.94 16.95 -6.01
CA ALA A 170 -13.99 16.09 -6.58
C ALA A 170 -15.28 16.84 -6.94
N GLN A 171 -15.51 18.01 -6.33
CA GLN A 171 -16.69 18.85 -6.58
C GLN A 171 -16.43 19.98 -7.60
N THR A 172 -15.22 20.08 -8.16
CA THR A 172 -14.93 21.08 -9.20
C THR A 172 -15.28 20.55 -10.60
N PRO A 173 -15.68 21.42 -11.56
CA PRO A 173 -16.10 20.99 -12.91
C PRO A 173 -15.03 20.24 -13.74
N ALA A 174 -13.80 20.11 -13.23
CA ALA A 174 -12.68 19.40 -13.84
C ALA A 174 -12.06 18.38 -12.87
N GLY A 175 -12.89 17.55 -12.25
CA GLY A 175 -12.50 16.56 -11.23
C GLY A 175 -11.18 15.83 -11.51
N THR A 176 -10.33 15.79 -10.48
CA THR A 176 -8.95 15.26 -10.45
C THR A 176 -7.94 15.92 -11.40
N THR A 177 -6.94 16.61 -10.85
CA THR A 177 -5.81 17.13 -11.64
C THR A 177 -4.81 16.00 -11.86
N ALA A 178 -4.70 15.50 -13.09
CA ALA A 178 -3.78 14.42 -13.47
C ALA A 178 -3.89 13.15 -12.58
N GLY A 179 -5.11 12.80 -12.15
CA GLY A 179 -5.39 11.62 -11.33
C GLY A 179 -5.23 11.81 -9.83
N TYR A 180 -4.83 13.01 -9.36
CA TYR A 180 -4.84 13.35 -7.93
C TYR A 180 -6.24 13.79 -7.49
N SER A 181 -6.67 13.33 -6.32
CA SER A 181 -7.80 13.90 -5.57
C SER A 181 -7.27 14.61 -4.33
N VAL A 182 -7.86 15.75 -4.01
CA VAL A 182 -7.53 16.57 -2.84
C VAL A 182 -8.80 17.02 -2.13
N ASP A 183 -8.83 16.82 -0.83
CA ASP A 183 -9.78 17.39 0.11
C ASP A 183 -9.04 18.23 1.16
N ILE A 184 -9.49 19.45 1.38
CA ILE A 184 -8.99 20.37 2.41
C ILE A 184 -10.17 20.67 3.31
N THR A 185 -10.17 20.08 4.49
CA THR A 185 -11.29 20.14 5.43
C THR A 185 -10.93 21.02 6.60
N ASN A 186 -11.77 22.01 6.90
CA ASN A 186 -11.61 22.88 8.04
C ASN A 186 -11.71 22.04 9.33
N ARG A 187 -10.72 22.20 10.22
CA ARG A 187 -10.63 21.43 11.47
C ARG A 187 -11.55 21.94 12.56
N LYS A 188 -12.26 23.05 12.34
CA LYS A 188 -13.23 23.61 13.26
C LYS A 188 -14.65 23.41 12.73
N SER A 189 -15.44 22.59 13.43
CA SER A 189 -16.86 22.41 13.12
C SER A 189 -17.57 23.78 13.21
N SER A 190 -18.08 24.28 12.07
CA SER A 190 -18.72 25.59 11.85
C SER A 190 -17.91 26.70 11.15
N GLY A 191 -16.79 26.37 10.48
CA GLY A 191 -16.15 27.26 9.50
C GLY A 191 -15.57 28.57 10.05
N ASN A 192 -15.33 28.64 11.36
CA ASN A 192 -14.90 29.86 12.01
C ASN A 192 -13.39 30.01 12.02
N SER A 193 -12.98 31.26 12.02
CA SER A 193 -11.61 31.73 12.02
C SER A 193 -11.40 32.64 13.24
N GLY A 194 -10.16 32.86 13.67
CA GLY A 194 -9.89 33.65 14.88
C GLY A 194 -8.43 33.69 15.25
N ASP A 195 -8.10 34.44 16.30
CA ASP A 195 -6.72 34.63 16.74
C ASP A 195 -6.29 33.50 17.70
N TYR A 196 -5.47 32.56 17.21
CA TYR A 196 -5.14 31.32 17.90
C TYR A 196 -3.65 31.13 18.20
N ILE A 197 -2.75 31.85 17.51
CA ILE A 197 -1.31 31.70 17.68
C ILE A 197 -0.54 33.01 17.92
N ARG A 198 -1.10 34.18 17.55
CA ARG A 198 -0.43 35.50 17.65
C ARG A 198 1.04 35.45 17.26
N TYR A 199 1.33 34.95 16.06
CA TYR A 199 2.72 34.64 15.70
C TYR A 199 3.51 35.93 15.44
N GLY A 200 4.31 36.34 16.42
CA GLY A 200 5.22 37.47 16.27
C GLY A 200 4.56 38.86 16.35
N ASN A 201 3.28 38.94 16.74
CA ASN A 201 2.55 40.20 16.90
C ASN A 201 1.63 40.20 18.15
N ASP A 202 1.12 41.37 18.52
CA ASP A 202 0.21 41.59 19.66
C ASP A 202 -1.21 41.99 19.23
N ARG A 203 -1.59 41.75 17.97
CA ARG A 203 -2.84 42.25 17.38
C ARG A 203 -3.97 41.23 17.43
N ASP A 204 -4.93 41.49 18.31
CA ASP A 204 -6.09 40.65 18.66
C ASP A 204 -7.23 40.61 17.60
N SER A 205 -6.93 40.88 16.33
CA SER A 205 -7.96 40.98 15.25
C SER A 205 -7.66 40.14 14.02
N TRP A 206 -6.57 39.37 14.04
CA TRP A 206 -6.13 38.57 12.90
C TRP A 206 -6.68 37.15 12.97
N VAL A 207 -6.80 36.55 11.79
CA VAL A 207 -7.78 35.49 11.56
C VAL A 207 -7.07 34.25 11.08
N ASP A 208 -6.71 33.40 12.04
CA ASP A 208 -6.10 32.09 11.83
C ASP A 208 -7.15 31.04 11.52
N GLN A 209 -6.72 30.02 10.78
CA GLN A 209 -7.51 28.84 10.46
C GLN A 209 -6.63 27.61 10.36
N SER A 210 -7.21 26.45 10.65
CA SER A 210 -6.54 25.15 10.53
C SER A 210 -7.35 24.20 9.66
N PHE A 211 -6.65 23.43 8.84
CA PHE A 211 -7.23 22.52 7.86
C PHE A 211 -6.49 21.18 7.89
N VAL A 212 -7.20 20.08 7.65
CA VAL A 212 -6.59 18.81 7.25
C VAL A 212 -6.56 18.80 5.74
N VAL A 213 -5.38 18.68 5.16
CA VAL A 213 -5.20 18.40 3.74
C VAL A 213 -5.08 16.89 3.58
N THR A 214 -5.94 16.30 2.74
CA THR A 214 -5.92 14.89 2.35
C THR A 214 -5.74 14.81 0.85
N ILE A 215 -4.69 14.13 0.39
CA ILE A 215 -4.39 13.94 -1.03
C ILE A 215 -4.38 12.44 -1.33
N THR A 216 -5.21 12.00 -2.26
CA THR A 216 -5.10 10.66 -2.86
C THR A 216 -4.32 10.79 -4.17
N THR A 217 -3.23 10.04 -4.29
CA THR A 217 -2.35 10.08 -5.47
C THR A 217 -2.83 9.09 -6.54
N PRO A 218 -2.48 9.31 -7.83
CA PRO A 218 -2.40 8.21 -8.79
C PRO A 218 -1.28 7.25 -8.38
N THR A 219 -1.04 6.22 -9.18
CA THR A 219 0.11 5.31 -8.98
C THR A 219 1.43 6.09 -9.03
N ILE A 220 2.21 6.04 -7.96
CA ILE A 220 3.52 6.71 -7.83
C ILE A 220 4.55 5.75 -7.24
N THR A 221 5.84 6.01 -7.50
CA THR A 221 6.98 5.27 -6.92
C THR A 221 7.91 6.15 -6.09
N SER A 222 7.58 7.45 -5.99
CA SER A 222 8.20 8.42 -5.10
C SER A 222 7.20 9.53 -4.78
N LEU A 223 7.44 10.24 -3.68
CA LEU A 223 6.66 11.39 -3.26
C LEU A 223 7.58 12.60 -3.05
N ASP A 224 7.35 13.63 -3.87
CA ASP A 224 7.91 14.96 -3.73
C ASP A 224 6.79 15.96 -3.47
N LEU A 225 6.50 16.21 -2.19
CA LEU A 225 5.42 17.11 -1.74
C LEU A 225 5.98 18.50 -1.41
N ILE A 226 5.43 19.52 -2.06
CA ILE A 226 5.75 20.93 -1.83
C ILE A 226 4.47 21.71 -1.55
N VAL A 227 4.51 22.51 -0.49
CA VAL A 227 3.50 23.50 -0.12
C VAL A 227 4.09 24.88 -0.33
N ARG A 228 3.40 25.71 -1.11
CA ARG A 228 3.76 27.12 -1.35
C ARG A 228 2.59 28.02 -1.09
N THR A 229 2.90 29.28 -0.85
CA THR A 229 1.91 30.35 -0.78
C THR A 229 2.41 31.57 -1.55
N THR A 230 1.53 32.53 -1.79
CA THR A 230 1.88 33.84 -2.37
C THR A 230 2.02 34.94 -1.33
N LEU A 231 2.20 34.59 -0.04
CA LEU A 231 2.39 35.57 1.04
C LEU A 231 3.55 36.51 0.69
N ASP A 232 3.34 37.81 0.85
CA ASP A 232 4.29 38.83 0.43
C ASP A 232 4.70 39.83 1.53
N GLN A 233 4.16 39.65 2.74
CA GLN A 233 4.56 40.38 3.94
C GLN A 233 5.60 39.62 4.78
N GLU A 234 6.08 40.28 5.85
CA GLU A 234 6.97 39.68 6.85
C GLU A 234 6.26 38.54 7.60
N VAL A 235 7.01 37.52 8.04
CA VAL A 235 6.44 36.32 8.69
C VAL A 235 5.69 36.58 10.01
N SER A 236 5.89 37.75 10.62
CA SER A 236 5.15 38.19 11.82
C SER A 236 3.79 38.82 11.50
N ASP A 237 3.57 39.14 10.23
CA ASP A 237 2.36 39.74 9.68
C ASP A 237 1.56 38.67 8.94
N GLU A 238 2.20 37.90 8.05
CA GLU A 238 1.58 36.81 7.30
C GLU A 238 2.44 35.56 7.34
N SER A 239 1.85 34.43 7.75
CA SER A 239 2.56 33.16 7.69
C SER A 239 1.64 31.97 7.48
N PHE A 240 2.24 30.80 7.34
CA PHE A 240 1.53 29.55 7.46
C PHE A 240 2.28 28.57 8.37
N GLY A 241 1.58 27.51 8.73
CA GLY A 241 2.11 26.43 9.54
C GLY A 241 1.76 25.06 9.00
N LEU A 242 2.50 24.06 9.48
CA LEU A 242 2.37 22.67 9.08
C LEU A 242 2.54 21.73 10.28
N LYS A 243 1.83 20.60 10.25
CA LYS A 243 1.97 19.54 11.26
C LYS A 243 1.47 18.20 10.70
N ASP A 244 1.92 17.11 11.29
CA ASP A 244 1.39 15.76 11.14
C ASP A 244 1.36 15.27 9.69
N PHE A 245 2.47 15.44 8.96
CA PHE A 245 2.64 14.71 7.71
C PHE A 245 2.49 13.21 7.99
N ALA A 246 1.65 12.54 7.22
CA ALA A 246 1.52 11.10 7.17
C ALA A 246 1.34 10.66 5.71
N LEU A 247 1.77 9.44 5.43
CA LEU A 247 1.63 8.77 4.14
C LEU A 247 1.11 7.36 4.42
N SER A 248 0.07 6.92 3.72
CA SER A 248 -0.40 5.55 3.79
C SER A 248 -0.66 5.00 2.40
N ARG A 249 -0.25 3.77 2.14
CA ARG A 249 -0.54 3.06 0.90
C ARG A 249 -2.01 2.61 0.90
N ASN A 250 -2.73 2.89 -0.18
CA ASN A 250 -4.18 2.61 -0.21
C ASN A 250 -4.51 1.14 -0.49
N ASN A 251 -3.68 0.45 -1.27
CA ASN A 251 -3.84 -0.98 -1.55
C ASN A 251 -2.62 -1.73 -1.01
N PRO A 252 -2.60 -2.04 0.29
CA PRO A 252 -1.37 -2.52 0.91
C PRO A 252 -1.05 -3.98 0.52
N GLU A 253 -2.07 -4.74 0.07
CA GLU A 253 -1.96 -6.13 -0.36
C GLU A 253 -1.58 -6.22 -1.84
N VAL A 254 -0.89 -7.30 -2.20
CA VAL A 254 -0.30 -7.45 -3.54
C VAL A 254 -0.68 -8.77 -4.20
N SER A 255 -0.72 -8.82 -5.53
CA SER A 255 -0.94 -10.07 -6.26
C SER A 255 0.36 -10.82 -6.51
N LEU A 256 0.30 -12.16 -6.49
CA LEU A 256 1.38 -13.03 -6.94
C LEU A 256 0.91 -13.89 -8.13
N SER A 257 1.62 -13.78 -9.25
CA SER A 257 1.44 -14.67 -10.40
C SER A 257 2.66 -15.55 -10.61
N ILE A 258 2.46 -16.87 -10.62
CA ILE A 258 3.48 -17.87 -10.88
C ILE A 258 3.30 -18.42 -12.31
N VAL A 259 4.26 -18.08 -13.17
CA VAL A 259 4.38 -18.61 -14.53
C VAL A 259 5.34 -19.79 -14.53
N GLY A 260 4.79 -20.98 -14.33
CA GLY A 260 5.55 -22.18 -13.96
C GLY A 260 4.83 -22.99 -12.89
N ASN A 261 5.52 -23.96 -12.30
CA ASN A 261 5.01 -24.73 -11.18
C ASN A 261 5.28 -24.01 -9.85
N LEU A 262 4.43 -24.26 -8.85
CA LEU A 262 4.63 -23.84 -7.46
C LEU A 262 4.94 -25.06 -6.58
N ASP A 263 5.91 -24.90 -5.70
CA ASP A 263 6.16 -25.80 -4.58
C ASP A 263 6.19 -24.99 -3.28
N ALA A 264 5.07 -25.03 -2.54
CA ALA A 264 4.78 -24.18 -1.39
C ALA A 264 5.00 -24.93 -0.07
N GLU A 265 6.27 -25.08 0.31
CA GLU A 265 6.73 -25.58 1.61
C GLU A 265 6.54 -24.58 2.77
N GLY A 266 6.11 -23.35 2.48
CA GLY A 266 5.85 -22.31 3.46
C GLY A 266 4.55 -21.58 3.16
N ALA A 267 3.89 -21.06 4.21
CA ALA A 267 2.59 -20.40 4.06
C ALA A 267 2.68 -19.16 3.16
N ILE A 268 1.66 -18.97 2.31
CA ILE A 268 1.52 -17.81 1.43
C ILE A 268 0.37 -16.95 1.95
N THR A 269 0.66 -15.71 2.35
CA THR A 269 -0.31 -14.83 3.01
C THR A 269 -0.20 -13.38 2.54
N GLY A 270 -1.14 -12.52 2.94
CA GLY A 270 -1.10 -11.08 2.67
C GLY A 270 -1.27 -10.71 1.19
N LEU A 271 -1.79 -11.62 0.38
CA LEU A 271 -2.01 -11.39 -1.05
C LEU A 271 -3.43 -10.88 -1.32
N THR A 272 -3.58 -10.09 -2.39
CA THR A 272 -4.90 -9.90 -3.00
C THR A 272 -5.27 -11.14 -3.79
N THR A 273 -4.46 -11.53 -4.77
CA THR A 273 -4.69 -12.70 -5.61
C THR A 273 -3.46 -13.59 -5.70
N LEU A 274 -3.69 -14.90 -5.86
CA LEU A 274 -2.69 -15.86 -6.27
C LEU A 274 -3.14 -16.52 -7.59
N SER A 275 -2.26 -16.59 -8.58
CA SER A 275 -2.50 -17.41 -9.78
C SER A 275 -1.28 -18.26 -10.11
N VAL A 276 -1.49 -19.57 -10.29
CA VAL A 276 -0.44 -20.52 -10.69
C VAL A 276 -0.84 -21.15 -12.02
N SER A 277 0.04 -21.05 -13.01
CA SER A 277 -0.21 -21.57 -14.37
C SER A 277 0.18 -23.03 -14.57
N GLY A 278 1.17 -23.53 -13.82
CA GLY A 278 1.61 -24.92 -13.80
C GLY A 278 1.00 -25.71 -12.64
N THR A 279 1.65 -26.81 -12.26
CA THR A 279 1.24 -27.63 -11.11
C THR A 279 1.55 -26.93 -9.79
N SER A 280 0.79 -27.22 -8.75
CA SER A 280 1.06 -26.76 -7.38
C SER A 280 1.25 -27.94 -6.43
N SER A 281 2.38 -27.99 -5.74
CA SER A 281 2.56 -28.79 -4.53
C SER A 281 2.32 -27.88 -3.33
N LEU A 282 1.36 -28.20 -2.47
CA LEU A 282 0.98 -27.39 -1.32
C LEU A 282 1.23 -28.18 -0.02
N ASP A 283 2.17 -27.69 0.78
CA ASP A 283 2.49 -28.24 2.11
C ASP A 283 1.94 -27.37 3.25
N ASN A 284 1.55 -26.13 2.92
CA ASN A 284 1.12 -25.12 3.86
C ASN A 284 -0.05 -24.29 3.31
N ASP A 285 -0.67 -23.54 4.23
CA ASP A 285 -1.84 -22.73 3.96
C ASP A 285 -1.59 -21.59 2.97
N VAL A 286 -2.64 -21.25 2.24
CA VAL A 286 -2.66 -20.08 1.34
C VAL A 286 -3.84 -19.18 1.70
N THR A 287 -3.54 -17.92 2.03
CA THR A 287 -4.54 -16.90 2.33
C THR A 287 -4.40 -15.71 1.39
N SER A 288 -5.51 -15.32 0.78
CA SER A 288 -5.66 -14.11 -0.03
C SER A 288 -6.95 -13.37 0.34
N THR A 289 -7.14 -12.12 -0.09
CA THR A 289 -8.42 -11.43 0.08
C THR A 289 -9.33 -11.57 -1.13
N SER A 290 -8.74 -11.67 -2.33
CA SER A 290 -9.40 -11.95 -3.59
C SER A 290 -9.09 -13.39 -4.05
N THR A 291 -9.22 -13.68 -5.33
CA THR A 291 -9.22 -15.03 -5.92
C THR A 291 -7.91 -15.79 -5.77
N GLN A 292 -8.00 -17.12 -5.67
CA GLN A 292 -6.89 -18.04 -5.89
C GLN A 292 -7.19 -18.92 -7.11
N GLY A 293 -6.26 -19.01 -8.05
CA GLY A 293 -6.41 -19.81 -9.26
C GLY A 293 -5.27 -20.83 -9.41
N TYR A 294 -5.64 -22.09 -9.54
CA TYR A 294 -4.72 -23.20 -9.74
C TYR A 294 -5.02 -23.87 -11.08
N THR A 295 -4.23 -23.52 -12.11
CA THR A 295 -4.50 -23.96 -13.49
C THR A 295 -4.06 -25.41 -13.72
N GLY A 296 -2.87 -25.78 -13.23
CA GLY A 296 -2.40 -27.16 -13.28
C GLY A 296 -2.90 -27.99 -12.10
N ASN A 297 -2.50 -29.26 -12.07
CA ASN A 297 -2.87 -30.17 -10.98
C ASN A 297 -2.31 -29.67 -9.64
N VAL A 298 -3.10 -29.85 -8.59
CA VAL A 298 -2.74 -29.56 -7.20
C VAL A 298 -2.53 -30.87 -6.45
N THR A 299 -1.38 -31.00 -5.80
CA THR A 299 -1.06 -32.07 -4.87
C THR A 299 -0.93 -31.48 -3.47
N LEU A 300 -1.66 -32.02 -2.50
CA LEU A 300 -1.51 -31.68 -1.09
C LEU A 300 -0.50 -32.62 -0.44
N THR A 301 0.63 -32.10 0.02
CA THR A 301 1.68 -32.89 0.71
C THR A 301 1.52 -32.87 2.23
N ASN A 302 0.52 -32.16 2.74
CA ASN A 302 0.10 -32.08 4.13
C ASN A 302 -1.36 -31.60 4.17
N ASP A 303 -1.96 -31.56 5.36
CA ASP A 303 -3.26 -30.92 5.55
C ASP A 303 -3.15 -29.42 5.20
N VAL A 304 -4.05 -28.92 4.34
CA VAL A 304 -3.96 -27.55 3.80
C VAL A 304 -5.27 -26.78 4.01
N VAL A 305 -5.13 -25.53 4.45
CA VAL A 305 -6.21 -24.55 4.49
C VAL A 305 -6.02 -23.49 3.41
N LEU A 306 -7.04 -23.30 2.57
CA LEU A 306 -7.10 -22.24 1.57
C LEU A 306 -8.19 -21.25 1.94
N THR A 307 -7.84 -19.96 2.04
CA THR A 307 -8.76 -18.91 2.50
C THR A 307 -8.78 -17.72 1.55
N THR A 308 -9.97 -17.27 1.20
CA THR A 308 -10.23 -15.96 0.56
C THR A 308 -11.20 -15.11 1.38
N THR A 309 -11.38 -13.84 1.01
CA THR A 309 -12.45 -12.99 1.57
C THR A 309 -13.54 -12.78 0.52
N ASN A 310 -14.58 -13.59 0.57
CA ASN A 310 -15.74 -13.51 -0.34
C ASN A 310 -15.33 -13.56 -1.83
N SER A 311 -14.32 -14.37 -2.18
CA SER A 311 -13.82 -14.49 -3.55
C SER A 311 -13.58 -15.95 -3.92
N GLN A 312 -13.68 -16.28 -5.21
CA GLN A 312 -13.64 -17.67 -5.68
C GLN A 312 -12.24 -18.29 -5.51
N ILE A 313 -12.19 -19.60 -5.22
CA ILE A 313 -11.01 -20.45 -5.44
C ILE A 313 -11.35 -21.40 -6.58
N THR A 314 -10.53 -21.42 -7.63
CA THR A 314 -10.74 -22.26 -8.83
C THR A 314 -9.59 -23.25 -9.00
N PHE A 315 -9.95 -24.51 -9.15
CA PHE A 315 -9.05 -25.61 -9.52
C PHE A 315 -9.40 -26.13 -10.91
N THR A 316 -8.57 -25.80 -11.90
CA THR A 316 -8.77 -26.29 -13.27
C THR A 316 -8.18 -27.70 -13.46
N GLY A 317 -7.07 -28.00 -12.79
CA GLY A 317 -6.45 -29.33 -12.77
C GLY A 317 -7.04 -30.26 -11.71
N THR A 318 -6.52 -31.49 -11.61
CA THR A 318 -6.93 -32.41 -10.54
C THR A 318 -6.49 -31.88 -9.17
N VAL A 319 -7.21 -32.28 -8.12
CA VAL A 319 -6.83 -32.02 -6.73
C VAL A 319 -6.71 -33.35 -6.01
N ASP A 320 -5.49 -33.72 -5.64
CA ASP A 320 -5.18 -35.02 -5.05
C ASP A 320 -4.31 -34.85 -3.79
N SER A 321 -4.29 -35.86 -2.92
CA SER A 321 -3.26 -35.96 -1.88
C SER A 321 -1.92 -36.39 -2.50
N GLU A 322 -0.82 -36.25 -1.77
CA GLU A 322 0.40 -36.99 -2.07
C GLU A 322 0.14 -38.50 -2.00
N ALA A 323 0.89 -39.27 -2.80
CA ALA A 323 0.70 -40.70 -2.90
C ALA A 323 0.84 -41.36 -1.52
N THR A 324 -0.09 -42.28 -1.22
CA THR A 324 -0.17 -43.04 0.05
C THR A 324 -0.61 -42.26 1.28
N GLU A 325 -0.88 -40.97 1.11
CA GLU A 325 -1.47 -40.10 2.14
C GLU A 325 -2.95 -39.83 1.83
N ALA A 326 -3.64 -39.25 2.79
CA ALA A 326 -5.02 -38.79 2.68
C ALA A 326 -5.13 -37.46 3.41
N ASN A 327 -4.48 -36.44 2.86
CA ASN A 327 -4.36 -35.12 3.47
C ASN A 327 -5.69 -34.37 3.38
N ASP A 328 -6.02 -33.65 4.46
CA ASP A 328 -7.25 -32.88 4.58
C ASP A 328 -7.17 -31.58 3.75
N LEU A 329 -8.30 -31.19 3.15
CA LEU A 329 -8.44 -29.93 2.43
C LEU A 329 -9.56 -29.10 3.06
N THR A 330 -9.19 -27.98 3.67
CA THR A 330 -10.16 -27.01 4.18
C THR A 330 -10.17 -25.76 3.31
N ILE A 331 -11.33 -25.34 2.84
CA ILE A 331 -11.50 -24.19 1.96
C ILE A 331 -12.52 -23.22 2.55
N SER A 332 -12.11 -21.97 2.73
CA SER A 332 -12.95 -20.90 3.26
C SER A 332 -13.01 -19.71 2.32
N VAL A 333 -14.11 -19.60 1.57
CA VAL A 333 -14.33 -18.54 0.57
C VAL A 333 -15.40 -17.52 0.98
N GLY A 334 -15.86 -17.56 2.23
CA GLY A 334 -16.92 -16.69 2.73
C GLY A 334 -18.23 -16.89 1.96
N THR A 335 -18.74 -15.81 1.37
CA THR A 335 -19.98 -15.85 0.57
C THR A 335 -19.79 -16.27 -0.89
N SER A 336 -18.55 -16.56 -1.32
CA SER A 336 -18.24 -16.96 -2.69
C SER A 336 -18.31 -18.48 -2.84
N GLU A 337 -17.92 -18.95 -4.02
CA GLU A 337 -17.90 -20.35 -4.43
C GLU A 337 -16.48 -20.93 -4.46
N VAL A 338 -16.38 -22.25 -4.30
CA VAL A 338 -15.22 -23.06 -4.69
C VAL A 338 -15.58 -23.81 -5.97
N GLU A 339 -14.74 -23.70 -6.99
CA GLU A 339 -14.95 -24.30 -8.31
C GLU A 339 -13.88 -25.40 -8.56
N PHE A 340 -14.35 -26.61 -8.84
CA PHE A 340 -13.50 -27.73 -9.27
C PHE A 340 -13.86 -28.17 -10.70
N ASP A 341 -13.04 -27.77 -11.68
CA ASP A 341 -13.17 -28.23 -13.08
C ASP A 341 -12.49 -29.60 -13.28
N GLY A 342 -11.51 -29.91 -12.44
CA GLY A 342 -10.76 -31.16 -12.45
C GLY A 342 -11.27 -32.18 -11.43
N ALA A 343 -10.92 -33.45 -11.65
CA ALA A 343 -11.29 -34.52 -10.72
C ALA A 343 -10.63 -34.32 -9.35
N VAL A 344 -11.37 -34.64 -8.30
CA VAL A 344 -10.89 -34.54 -6.91
C VAL A 344 -10.68 -35.94 -6.31
N GLY A 345 -9.49 -36.20 -5.80
CA GLY A 345 -9.08 -37.48 -5.20
C GLY A 345 -9.09 -38.66 -6.17
N GLY A 346 -8.81 -38.42 -7.45
CA GLY A 346 -8.84 -39.44 -8.50
C GLY A 346 -7.58 -40.29 -8.55
N ASN A 347 -6.42 -39.69 -8.30
CA ASN A 347 -5.12 -40.36 -8.32
C ASN A 347 -4.70 -40.81 -6.91
N ALA A 348 -4.93 -39.96 -5.91
CA ALA A 348 -4.71 -40.26 -4.50
C ALA A 348 -5.84 -39.60 -3.70
N ALA A 349 -6.51 -40.39 -2.86
CA ALA A 349 -7.67 -39.93 -2.11
C ALA A 349 -7.28 -38.77 -1.19
N LEU A 350 -8.15 -37.76 -1.11
CA LEU A 350 -8.05 -36.76 -0.05
C LEU A 350 -8.60 -37.33 1.26
N GLY A 351 -8.20 -36.72 2.37
CA GLY A 351 -8.83 -36.92 3.67
C GLY A 351 -10.20 -36.23 3.72
N ALA A 352 -10.47 -35.56 4.83
CA ALA A 352 -11.66 -34.73 4.98
C ALA A 352 -11.58 -33.50 4.06
N ILE A 353 -12.67 -33.24 3.34
CA ILE A 353 -12.84 -32.02 2.55
C ILE A 353 -13.88 -31.14 3.25
N SER A 354 -13.49 -29.94 3.67
CA SER A 354 -14.34 -28.98 4.37
C SER A 354 -14.45 -27.69 3.56
N ILE A 355 -15.67 -27.22 3.27
CA ILE A 355 -15.93 -26.01 2.48
C ILE A 355 -16.95 -25.13 3.22
N THR A 356 -16.62 -23.86 3.49
CA THR A 356 -17.50 -22.92 4.20
C THR A 356 -18.27 -21.94 3.29
N GLY A 357 -18.15 -22.08 1.96
CA GLY A 357 -18.87 -21.31 0.95
C GLY A 357 -19.79 -22.17 0.05
N ALA A 358 -20.20 -21.61 -1.09
CA ALA A 358 -20.86 -22.39 -2.14
C ALA A 358 -19.86 -23.35 -2.81
N LEU A 359 -20.38 -24.43 -3.39
CA LEU A 359 -19.59 -25.42 -4.11
C LEU A 359 -20.15 -25.56 -5.52
N ASP A 360 -19.31 -25.37 -6.52
CA ASP A 360 -19.57 -25.76 -7.91
C ASP A 360 -18.66 -26.93 -8.31
N LEU A 361 -19.27 -27.94 -8.93
CA LEU A 361 -18.63 -29.19 -9.31
C LEU A 361 -18.89 -29.44 -10.79
N ASP A 362 -17.93 -29.05 -11.62
CA ASP A 362 -17.92 -29.39 -13.04
C ASP A 362 -17.30 -30.77 -13.30
N ALA A 363 -16.58 -31.33 -12.31
CA ALA A 363 -16.04 -32.68 -12.31
C ALA A 363 -16.40 -33.50 -11.06
N ASN A 364 -16.21 -34.83 -11.16
CA ASN A 364 -16.54 -35.77 -10.08
C ASN A 364 -15.52 -35.72 -8.94
N ILE A 365 -16.01 -35.76 -7.70
CA ILE A 365 -15.23 -36.19 -6.53
C ILE A 365 -15.15 -37.72 -6.56
N THR A 366 -13.95 -38.25 -6.75
CA THR A 366 -13.70 -39.69 -6.96
C THR A 366 -13.39 -40.42 -5.65
N SER A 367 -12.68 -39.77 -4.72
CA SER A 367 -12.38 -40.35 -3.41
C SER A 367 -12.08 -39.27 -2.36
N ALA A 368 -12.81 -39.32 -1.23
CA ALA A 368 -12.59 -38.54 -0.02
C ALA A 368 -13.07 -39.37 1.18
N SER A 369 -12.45 -39.25 2.35
CA SER A 369 -12.70 -40.13 3.52
C SER A 369 -13.36 -39.45 4.71
#